data_AF-A0A9E0N139-F1
#
_entry.id   AF-A0A9E0N139-F1
#
_cell.length_a   1.000
_cell.length_b   1.000
_cell.length_c   1.000
_cell.angle_alpha   90.00
_cell.angle_beta   90.00
_cell.angle_gamma   90.00
#
_symmetry.space_group_name_H-M   'P 1'
#
loop_
_entity.id
_entity.type
_entity.pdbx_description
1 polymer ?
#
loop_
_entity_poly.entity_id
_entity_poly.type
_entity_poly.pdbx_seq_one_letter_code
_entity_poly.pdbx_strand_id
1 'polypeptide(L)'
;MIRHSYRTLGAAVVGAAFSLSAHAVVESGHWTAYSGTDIGYGLGDGIRFTLFQEPTDQDFTSLYVSVDSTTSTNGTITRTLTGATYTLDSAAALYAVTAGAPLNNTLLDAGTYPALVGPTAQPWSTLTVQGSDTFWIGAKIRDGNHGTADWTGLGWAKLRFEADGQLTLLDSAMGYDTANMVVGAVP
;
A
#
# COMPACT_ATOMS: atom_id res chain seq x y z
N MET A 1 -63.10 45.11 9.37
CA MET A 1 -61.75 45.65 9.13
C MET A 1 -60.77 44.48 9.17
N ILE A 2 -60.35 44.00 8.01
CA ILE A 2 -59.59 42.74 7.84
C ILE A 2 -58.10 43.09 7.71
N ARG A 3 -57.24 42.56 8.60
CA ARG A 3 -55.78 42.67 8.48
C ARG A 3 -55.24 41.35 7.94
N HIS A 4 -54.58 41.38 6.79
CA HIS A 4 -53.83 40.26 6.24
C HIS A 4 -52.37 40.36 6.69
N SER A 5 -51.90 39.37 7.43
CA SER A 5 -50.50 39.21 7.81
C SER A 5 -49.80 38.31 6.80
N TYR A 6 -48.93 38.87 5.97
CA TYR A 6 -48.06 38.10 5.09
C TYR A 6 -46.86 37.61 5.90
N ARG A 7 -46.74 36.29 6.09
CA ARG A 7 -45.53 35.65 6.59
C ARG A 7 -44.66 35.28 5.40
N THR A 8 -43.55 35.98 5.22
CA THR A 8 -42.53 35.66 4.24
C THR A 8 -41.74 34.44 4.72
N LEU A 9 -41.81 33.34 3.95
CA LEU A 9 -40.99 32.14 4.15
C LEU A 9 -39.55 32.46 3.71
N GLY A 10 -38.63 32.60 4.66
CA GLY A 10 -37.20 32.63 4.38
C GLY A 10 -36.69 31.21 4.12
N ALA A 11 -36.46 30.86 2.86
CA ALA A 11 -35.76 29.63 2.50
C ALA A 11 -34.26 29.81 2.77
N ALA A 12 -33.76 29.14 3.81
CA ALA A 12 -32.32 29.01 4.04
C ALA A 12 -31.75 28.05 2.99
N VAL A 13 -31.04 28.59 2.00
CA VAL A 13 -30.23 27.79 1.08
C VAL A 13 -29.03 27.28 1.85
N VAL A 14 -29.11 26.05 2.34
CA VAL A 14 -27.95 25.32 2.85
C VAL A 14 -27.08 24.98 1.63
N GLY A 15 -26.08 25.81 1.39
CA GLY A 15 -25.03 25.51 0.42
C GLY A 15 -24.29 24.27 0.87
N ALA A 16 -24.50 23.15 0.18
CA ALA A 16 -23.66 21.98 0.32
C ALA A 16 -22.25 22.37 -0.14
N ALA A 17 -21.35 22.58 0.82
CA ALA A 17 -19.92 22.67 0.54
C ALA A 17 -19.49 21.30 0.03
N PHE A 18 -19.29 21.18 -1.28
CA PHE A 18 -18.58 20.05 -1.86
C PHE A 18 -17.13 20.15 -1.38
N SER A 19 -16.80 19.37 -0.35
CA SER A 19 -15.41 19.13 0.02
C SER A 19 -14.73 18.46 -1.18
N LEU A 20 -13.99 19.26 -1.96
CA LEU A 20 -13.02 18.73 -2.92
C LEU A 20 -11.93 18.07 -2.09
N SER A 21 -12.02 16.75 -1.91
CA SER A 21 -10.92 15.96 -1.38
C SER A 21 -9.70 16.25 -2.25
N ALA A 22 -8.65 16.83 -1.67
CA ALA A 22 -7.39 16.98 -2.37
C ALA A 22 -6.85 15.58 -2.67
N HIS A 23 -6.99 15.14 -3.92
CA HIS A 23 -6.32 13.93 -4.40
C HIS A 23 -4.86 14.30 -4.53
N ALA A 24 -3.97 13.58 -3.85
CA ALA A 24 -2.55 13.80 -4.04
C ALA A 24 -2.11 13.43 -5.45
N VAL A 25 -1.05 14.08 -5.91
CA VAL A 25 -0.39 13.70 -7.15
C VAL A 25 0.21 12.32 -6.92
N VAL A 26 -0.23 11.39 -7.76
CA VAL A 26 0.24 10.01 -7.75
C VAL A 26 1.29 9.87 -8.84
N GLU A 27 2.48 9.41 -8.47
CA GLU A 27 3.61 9.24 -9.36
C GLU A 27 3.99 7.75 -9.49
N SER A 28 4.40 7.37 -10.69
CA SER A 28 4.92 6.04 -11.00
C SER A 28 6.45 6.00 -10.81
N GLY A 29 7.02 4.82 -10.56
CA GLY A 29 8.47 4.63 -10.50
C GLY A 29 9.07 4.55 -9.09
N HIS A 30 8.25 4.73 -8.05
CA HIS A 30 8.67 4.60 -6.64
C HIS A 30 8.75 3.15 -6.14
N TRP A 31 8.41 2.18 -7.00
CA TRP A 31 8.32 0.78 -6.64
C TRP A 31 9.20 -0.06 -7.54
N THR A 32 10.01 -0.92 -6.94
CA THR A 32 10.50 -2.12 -7.62
C THR A 32 10.25 -3.35 -6.75
N ALA A 33 10.04 -4.49 -7.39
CA ALA A 33 9.91 -5.77 -6.72
C ALA A 33 10.75 -6.80 -7.47
N TYR A 34 11.54 -7.57 -6.73
CA TYR A 34 12.40 -8.60 -7.29
C TYR A 34 12.16 -9.92 -6.54
N SER A 35 11.86 -10.98 -7.27
CA SER A 35 11.76 -12.35 -6.75
C SER A 35 12.98 -13.17 -7.13
N GLY A 36 13.45 -14.03 -6.23
CA GLY A 36 14.52 -14.96 -6.54
C GLY A 36 14.93 -15.83 -5.37
N THR A 37 15.93 -16.66 -5.65
CA THR A 37 16.70 -17.40 -4.64
C THR A 37 17.77 -16.47 -4.07
N ASP A 38 17.91 -16.40 -2.75
CA ASP A 38 18.90 -15.58 -2.05
C ASP A 38 18.83 -14.09 -2.40
N ILE A 39 17.64 -13.50 -2.19
CA ILE A 39 17.39 -12.06 -2.40
C ILE A 39 18.11 -11.14 -1.39
N GLY A 40 19.05 -11.69 -0.61
CA GLY A 40 19.71 -11.06 0.52
C GLY A 40 19.24 -11.62 1.87
N TYR A 41 20.07 -11.42 2.91
CA TYR A 41 19.80 -11.85 4.28
C TYR A 41 19.62 -13.36 4.51
N GLY A 42 20.05 -14.22 3.57
CA GLY A 42 19.95 -15.67 3.71
C GLY A 42 18.50 -16.20 3.68
N LEU A 43 17.58 -15.38 3.17
CA LEU A 43 16.21 -15.79 2.85
C LEU A 43 16.30 -16.61 1.57
N GLY A 44 15.95 -17.90 1.62
CA GLY A 44 15.98 -18.80 0.45
C GLY A 44 15.16 -18.25 -0.72
N ASP A 45 13.92 -18.70 -0.90
CA ASP A 45 13.03 -18.09 -1.89
C ASP A 45 12.31 -16.88 -1.28
N GLY A 46 12.33 -15.75 -1.97
CA GLY A 46 11.70 -14.54 -1.45
C GLY A 46 11.42 -13.44 -2.46
N ILE A 47 10.83 -12.36 -1.96
CA ILE A 47 10.65 -11.09 -2.66
C ILE A 47 11.33 -9.96 -1.90
N ARG A 48 12.13 -9.16 -2.59
CA ARG A 48 12.60 -7.84 -2.14
C ARG A 48 11.72 -6.77 -2.76
N PHE A 49 11.02 -6.03 -1.93
CA PHE A 49 10.33 -4.79 -2.31
C PHE A 49 11.26 -3.62 -2.01
N THR A 50 11.42 -2.73 -2.97
CA THR A 50 12.20 -1.51 -2.82
C THR A 50 11.31 -0.31 -3.08
N LEU A 51 11.28 0.59 -2.11
CA LEU A 51 10.50 1.82 -2.11
C LEU A 51 11.44 3.03 -2.14
N PHE A 52 11.24 3.91 -3.11
CA PHE A 52 12.03 5.12 -3.30
C PHE A 52 11.22 6.34 -2.91
N GLN A 53 11.79 7.26 -2.13
CA GLN A 53 11.12 8.51 -1.78
C GLN A 53 10.87 9.38 -3.01
N GLU A 54 11.79 9.39 -3.97
CA GLU A 54 11.63 10.01 -5.29
C GLU A 54 11.91 9.01 -6.41
N PRO A 55 11.28 9.10 -7.61
CA PRO A 55 11.49 8.11 -8.67
C PRO A 55 12.95 8.03 -9.16
N THR A 56 13.69 9.13 -9.01
CA THR A 56 15.10 9.24 -9.39
C THR A 56 16.06 9.08 -8.22
N ASP A 57 15.56 8.78 -7.02
CA ASP A 57 16.40 8.63 -5.83
C ASP A 57 17.27 7.37 -5.90
N GLN A 58 18.46 7.45 -5.32
CA GLN A 58 19.30 6.27 -5.05
C GLN A 58 19.13 5.78 -3.61
N ASP A 59 18.58 6.60 -2.73
CA ASP A 59 18.19 6.21 -1.38
C ASP A 59 16.84 5.49 -1.43
N PHE A 60 16.82 4.28 -0.87
CA PHE A 60 15.64 3.45 -0.89
C PHE A 60 15.53 2.61 0.38
N THR A 61 14.29 2.27 0.72
CA THR A 61 14.00 1.28 1.74
C THR A 61 13.76 -0.08 1.10
N SER A 62 14.37 -1.14 1.63
CA SER A 62 14.11 -2.51 1.20
C SER A 62 13.40 -3.32 2.27
N LEU A 63 12.29 -3.97 1.88
CA LEU A 63 11.54 -4.91 2.71
C LEU A 63 11.55 -6.29 2.07
N TYR A 64 11.70 -7.31 2.90
CA TYR A 64 11.94 -8.67 2.46
C TYR A 64 10.85 -9.61 2.98
N VAL A 65 10.31 -10.38 2.06
CA VAL A 65 9.21 -11.33 2.29
C VAL A 65 9.69 -12.71 1.83
N SER A 66 9.55 -13.74 2.66
CA SER A 66 9.78 -15.12 2.24
C SER A 66 8.59 -15.65 1.45
N VAL A 67 8.83 -16.54 0.51
CA VAL A 67 7.77 -17.14 -0.33
C VAL A 67 7.82 -18.66 -0.21
N ASP A 68 6.78 -19.23 0.40
CA ASP A 68 6.58 -20.67 0.46
C ASP A 68 5.60 -21.10 -0.63
N SER A 69 6.03 -21.98 -1.53
CA SER A 69 5.20 -22.48 -2.64
C SER A 69 4.76 -23.92 -2.41
N THR A 70 3.46 -24.18 -2.59
CA THR A 70 2.89 -25.53 -2.55
C THR A 70 2.13 -25.81 -3.84
N THR A 71 2.28 -27.01 -4.39
CA THR A 71 1.54 -27.43 -5.59
C THR A 71 0.55 -28.51 -5.18
N SER A 72 -0.73 -28.26 -5.41
CA SER A 72 -1.79 -29.25 -5.17
C SER A 72 -1.74 -30.38 -6.21
N THR A 73 -2.47 -31.47 -5.94
CA THR A 73 -2.53 -32.64 -6.85
C THR A 73 -3.08 -32.30 -8.24
N ASN A 74 -3.92 -31.26 -8.37
CA ASN A 74 -4.43 -30.76 -9.66
C ASN A 74 -3.51 -29.70 -10.31
N GLY A 75 -2.28 -29.51 -9.82
CA GLY A 75 -1.28 -28.61 -10.40
C GLY A 75 -1.48 -27.13 -10.06
N THR A 76 -2.41 -26.78 -9.16
CA THR A 76 -2.58 -25.40 -8.70
C THR A 76 -1.45 -25.05 -7.74
N ILE A 77 -0.71 -23.99 -8.06
CA ILE A 77 0.35 -23.47 -7.20
C ILE A 77 -0.28 -22.49 -6.20
N THR A 78 -0.01 -22.64 -4.91
CA THR A 78 -0.37 -21.69 -3.87
C THR A 78 0.91 -21.14 -3.26
N ARG A 79 1.04 -19.82 -3.21
CA ARG A 79 2.20 -19.12 -2.64
C ARG A 79 1.79 -18.42 -1.36
N THR A 80 2.55 -18.63 -0.29
CA THR A 80 2.37 -17.96 1.00
C THR A 80 3.53 -17.01 1.22
N LEU A 81 3.19 -15.74 1.34
CA LEU A 81 4.10 -14.62 1.52
C LEU A 81 4.15 -14.32 3.02
N THR A 82 5.33 -14.36 3.62
CA THR A 82 5.52 -14.09 5.04
C THR A 82 6.58 -13.00 5.21
N GLY A 83 6.29 -11.96 6.01
CA GLY A 83 7.30 -10.96 6.34
C GLY A 83 8.53 -11.60 6.96
N ALA A 84 9.72 -11.22 6.50
CA ALA A 84 10.96 -11.87 6.93
C ALA A 84 11.93 -10.88 7.59
N THR A 85 12.26 -9.78 6.91
CA THR A 85 13.10 -8.72 7.48
C THR A 85 12.93 -7.42 6.70
N TYR A 86 13.54 -6.35 7.19
CA TYR A 86 13.63 -5.05 6.55
C TYR A 86 14.96 -4.40 6.95
N THR A 87 15.51 -3.49 6.15
CA THR A 87 16.78 -2.81 6.48
C THR A 87 16.61 -1.96 7.75
N LEU A 88 17.62 -1.82 8.62
CA LEU A 88 17.45 -1.07 9.89
C LEU A 88 17.10 0.41 9.69
N ASP A 89 17.50 0.97 8.56
CA ASP A 89 17.15 2.33 8.11
C ASP A 89 15.79 2.37 7.38
N SER A 90 14.98 1.29 7.47
CA SER A 90 13.69 1.23 6.79
C SER A 90 12.71 2.19 7.41
N ALA A 91 12.46 3.25 6.66
CA ALA A 91 11.37 4.18 6.86
C ALA A 91 10.01 3.61 6.39
N ALA A 92 9.90 2.33 6.00
CA ALA A 92 8.70 1.83 5.31
C ALA A 92 8.02 0.61 5.96
N ALA A 93 6.74 0.43 5.64
CA ALA A 93 5.96 -0.76 5.97
C ALA A 93 5.05 -1.17 4.80
N LEU A 94 4.87 -2.48 4.59
CA LEU A 94 3.97 -3.08 3.61
C LEU A 94 2.74 -3.69 4.27
N TYR A 95 1.62 -3.66 3.55
CA TYR A 95 0.32 -4.18 3.99
C TYR A 95 -0.33 -4.98 2.86
N ALA A 96 -1.05 -6.04 3.21
CA ALA A 96 -1.92 -6.72 2.24
C ALA A 96 -3.20 -5.90 2.07
N VAL A 97 -3.42 -5.37 0.86
CA VAL A 97 -4.58 -4.54 0.54
C VAL A 97 -5.44 -5.20 -0.53
N THR A 98 -6.69 -4.79 -0.63
CA THR A 98 -7.66 -5.34 -1.59
C THR A 98 -7.98 -4.33 -2.68
N ALA A 99 -8.17 -4.82 -3.91
CA ALA A 99 -8.67 -4.01 -5.02
C ALA A 99 -9.99 -3.30 -4.67
N GLY A 100 -10.17 -2.10 -5.22
CA GLY A 100 -11.31 -1.21 -5.00
C GLY A 100 -11.36 -0.56 -3.61
N ALA A 101 -10.51 -0.96 -2.66
CA ALA A 101 -10.58 -0.47 -1.30
C ALA A 101 -9.81 0.86 -1.13
N PRO A 102 -10.31 1.78 -0.29
CA PRO A 102 -9.62 3.03 -0.01
C PRO A 102 -8.33 2.78 0.77
N LEU A 103 -7.25 3.46 0.39
CA LEU A 103 -5.98 3.40 1.09
C LEU A 103 -5.62 4.80 1.62
N ASN A 104 -5.52 4.93 2.94
CA ASN A 104 -5.08 6.13 3.65
C ASN A 104 -4.41 5.76 4.98
N ASN A 105 -3.67 6.70 5.59
CA ASN A 105 -2.97 6.47 6.85
C ASN A 105 -3.92 6.06 7.99
N THR A 106 -5.10 6.68 8.10
CA THR A 106 -6.08 6.36 9.14
C THR A 106 -6.49 4.89 9.12
N LEU A 107 -6.71 4.31 7.93
CA LEU A 107 -7.09 2.91 7.79
C LEU A 107 -5.94 1.96 8.14
N LEU A 108 -4.71 2.32 7.76
CA LEU A 108 -3.51 1.55 8.10
C LEU A 108 -3.23 1.58 9.60
N ASP A 109 -3.33 2.75 10.24
CA ASP A 109 -3.09 2.91 11.67
C ASP A 109 -4.19 2.26 12.52
N ALA A 110 -5.42 2.19 12.01
CA ALA A 110 -6.52 1.44 12.61
C ALA A 110 -6.39 -0.09 12.44
N GLY A 111 -5.39 -0.58 11.70
CA GLY A 111 -5.19 -2.01 11.45
C GLY A 111 -6.23 -2.62 10.49
N THR A 112 -6.86 -1.81 9.64
CA THR A 112 -7.83 -2.28 8.63
C THR A 112 -7.19 -3.28 7.67
N TYR A 113 -5.94 -3.01 7.30
CA TYR A 113 -5.13 -3.88 6.46
C TYR A 113 -4.04 -4.52 7.30
N PRO A 114 -3.85 -5.85 7.22
CA PRO A 114 -2.83 -6.52 8.00
C PRO A 114 -1.44 -6.17 7.45
N ALA A 115 -0.51 -5.85 8.36
CA ALA A 115 0.87 -5.55 8.01
C ALA A 115 1.59 -6.82 7.56
N LEU A 116 2.21 -6.78 6.40
CA LEU A 116 2.95 -7.90 5.80
C LEU A 116 4.42 -7.88 6.21
N VAL A 117 5.05 -6.70 6.26
CA VAL A 117 6.45 -6.53 6.70
C VAL A 117 6.72 -5.06 7.04
N GLY A 118 7.59 -4.80 8.01
CA GLY A 118 8.01 -3.45 8.42
C GLY A 118 7.95 -3.24 9.94
N PRO A 119 8.26 -2.01 10.42
CA PRO A 119 8.44 -1.72 11.84
C PRO A 119 7.13 -1.51 12.62
N THR A 120 5.98 -1.46 11.95
CA THR A 120 4.71 -0.98 12.54
C THR A 120 3.91 -2.04 13.30
N ALA A 121 3.98 -3.31 12.92
CA ALA A 121 3.23 -4.37 13.60
C ALA A 121 3.98 -5.71 13.54
N GLN A 122 4.15 -6.34 14.69
CA GLN A 122 4.77 -7.66 14.87
C GLN A 122 3.89 -8.50 15.81
N PRO A 123 3.74 -9.82 15.58
CA PRO A 123 4.28 -10.57 14.44
C PRO A 123 3.60 -10.18 13.13
N TRP A 124 4.32 -10.28 12.01
CA TRP A 124 3.75 -10.01 10.70
C TRP A 124 2.71 -11.04 10.26
N SER A 125 1.76 -10.57 9.46
CA SER A 125 0.77 -11.43 8.81
C SER A 125 1.35 -12.17 7.61
N THR A 126 0.61 -13.19 7.15
CA THR A 126 0.88 -13.86 5.88
C THR A 126 -0.15 -13.46 4.83
N LEU A 127 0.27 -13.49 3.56
CA LEU A 127 -0.60 -13.28 2.41
C LEU A 127 -0.54 -14.52 1.50
N THR A 128 -1.69 -15.12 1.21
CA THR A 128 -1.78 -16.26 0.28
C THR A 128 -2.20 -15.78 -1.11
N VAL A 129 -1.47 -16.20 -2.13
CA VAL A 129 -1.73 -15.90 -3.55
C VAL A 129 -1.88 -17.23 -4.29
N GLN A 130 -2.96 -17.37 -5.06
CA GLN A 130 -3.22 -18.57 -5.86
C GLN A 130 -2.74 -18.39 -7.30
N GLY A 131 -2.06 -19.40 -7.83
CA GLY A 131 -1.65 -19.49 -9.23
C GLY A 131 -0.91 -18.25 -9.72
N SER A 132 -1.38 -17.73 -10.84
CA SER A 132 -0.93 -16.48 -11.46
C SER A 132 -1.90 -15.33 -11.18
N ASP A 133 -2.59 -15.37 -10.04
CA ASP A 133 -3.52 -14.31 -9.67
C ASP A 133 -2.76 -13.02 -9.42
N THR A 134 -3.44 -11.92 -9.70
CA THR A 134 -2.96 -10.61 -9.33
C THR A 134 -3.28 -10.34 -7.86
N PHE A 135 -2.33 -9.75 -7.15
CA PHE A 135 -2.50 -9.31 -5.77
C PHE A 135 -1.99 -7.88 -5.60
N TRP A 136 -2.40 -7.24 -4.50
CA TRP A 136 -2.07 -5.85 -4.22
C TRP A 136 -1.38 -5.71 -2.87
N ILE A 137 -0.38 -4.85 -2.85
CA ILE A 137 0.37 -4.47 -1.65
C ILE A 137 0.23 -2.97 -1.47
N GLY A 138 -0.12 -2.53 -0.26
CA GLY A 138 -0.05 -1.13 0.14
C GLY A 138 1.28 -0.87 0.84
N ALA A 139 1.79 0.36 0.77
CA ALA A 139 2.92 0.81 1.56
C ALA A 139 2.68 2.17 2.18
N LYS A 140 3.35 2.41 3.30
CA LYS A 140 3.67 3.76 3.78
C LYS A 140 5.17 3.88 4.00
N ILE A 141 5.72 5.08 3.77
CA ILE A 141 7.13 5.43 3.95
C ILE A 141 7.24 6.72 4.78
N ARG A 142 8.27 6.84 5.61
CA ARG A 142 8.60 8.06 6.38
C ARG A 142 9.50 8.97 5.57
N ASP A 143 9.45 10.26 5.89
CA ASP A 143 10.41 11.22 5.39
C ASP A 143 11.78 10.99 6.03
N GLY A 144 12.78 10.64 5.20
CA GLY A 144 14.15 10.40 5.63
C GLY A 144 14.43 8.99 6.19
N ASN A 145 15.71 8.62 6.17
CA ASN A 145 16.19 7.26 6.45
C ASN A 145 16.22 6.84 7.93
N HIS A 146 15.74 7.65 8.89
CA HIS A 146 15.92 7.33 10.31
C HIS A 146 14.76 7.75 11.22
N GLY A 147 14.37 6.83 12.13
CA GLY A 147 13.74 7.18 13.41
C GLY A 147 12.23 7.48 13.36
N THR A 148 11.78 8.27 14.35
CA THR A 148 10.37 8.63 14.64
C THR A 148 9.79 9.67 13.67
N ALA A 149 10.38 9.82 12.47
CA ALA A 149 9.90 10.72 11.45
C ALA A 149 8.47 10.36 11.03
N ASP A 150 7.74 11.37 10.56
CA ASP A 150 6.34 11.21 10.16
C ASP A 150 6.23 10.35 8.90
N TRP A 151 5.12 9.61 8.80
CA TRP A 151 4.76 8.88 7.59
C TRP A 151 4.28 9.87 6.53
N THR A 152 5.13 10.18 5.56
CA THR A 152 4.86 11.21 4.55
C THR A 152 4.43 10.62 3.22
N GLY A 153 4.83 9.39 2.90
CA GLY A 153 4.44 8.73 1.66
C GLY A 153 3.49 7.56 1.87
N LEU A 154 2.57 7.40 0.91
CA LEU A 154 1.59 6.32 0.87
C LEU A 154 1.46 5.84 -0.58
N GLY A 155 1.34 4.53 -0.79
CA GLY A 155 1.29 3.97 -2.13
C GLY A 155 0.69 2.57 -2.20
N TRP A 156 0.48 2.09 -3.42
CA TRP A 156 0.11 0.70 -3.69
C TRP A 156 0.87 0.16 -4.91
N ALA A 157 0.99 -1.16 -4.97
CA ALA A 157 1.53 -1.89 -6.10
C ALA A 157 0.65 -3.09 -6.42
N LYS A 158 0.41 -3.32 -7.72
CA LYS A 158 -0.30 -4.47 -8.28
C LYS A 158 0.72 -5.42 -8.87
N LEU A 159 0.74 -6.66 -8.39
CA LEU A 159 1.75 -7.65 -8.76
C LEU A 159 1.12 -8.95 -9.20
N ARG A 160 1.87 -9.74 -9.98
CA ARG A 160 1.48 -11.08 -10.38
C ARG A 160 2.69 -12.01 -10.38
N PHE A 161 2.49 -13.24 -9.91
CA PHE A 161 3.44 -14.31 -10.17
C PHE A 161 3.23 -14.88 -11.57
N GLU A 162 4.31 -14.95 -12.34
CA GLU A 162 4.34 -15.63 -13.62
C GLU A 162 4.47 -17.15 -13.44
N ALA A 163 4.26 -17.90 -14.52
CA ALA A 163 4.28 -19.36 -14.50
C ALA A 163 5.65 -19.94 -14.12
N ASP A 164 6.74 -19.21 -14.41
CA ASP A 164 8.11 -19.55 -14.04
C ASP A 164 8.47 -19.18 -12.58
N GLY A 165 7.51 -18.62 -11.83
CA GLY A 165 7.71 -18.18 -10.45
C GLY A 165 8.28 -16.77 -10.31
N GLN A 166 8.62 -16.10 -11.41
CA GLN A 166 9.04 -14.70 -11.37
C GLN A 166 7.87 -13.77 -11.01
N LEU A 167 8.19 -12.62 -10.43
CA LEU A 167 7.23 -11.61 -10.05
C LEU A 167 7.26 -10.46 -11.05
N THR A 168 6.09 -10.09 -11.57
CA THR A 168 5.90 -8.92 -12.41
C THR A 168 5.17 -7.83 -11.63
N LEU A 169 5.73 -6.61 -11.64
CA LEU A 169 5.02 -5.40 -11.24
C LEU A 169 4.15 -4.93 -12.41
N LEU A 170 2.83 -5.02 -12.24
CA LEU A 170 1.86 -4.69 -13.30
C LEU A 170 1.47 -3.21 -13.30
N ASP A 171 1.36 -2.62 -12.12
CA ASP A 171 0.98 -1.22 -11.92
C ASP A 171 1.41 -0.76 -10.52
N SER A 172 1.65 0.53 -10.35
CA SER A 172 1.95 1.10 -9.03
C SER A 172 1.72 2.60 -8.97
N ALA A 173 1.53 3.06 -7.75
CA ALA A 173 1.22 4.43 -7.42
C ALA A 173 1.85 4.76 -6.08
N MET A 174 2.42 5.95 -5.97
CA MET A 174 2.82 6.51 -4.69
C MET A 174 2.62 8.01 -4.70
N GLY A 175 2.35 8.59 -3.54
CA GLY A 175 2.50 10.03 -3.39
C GLY A 175 2.90 10.41 -1.97
N TYR A 176 3.28 11.68 -1.82
CA TYR A 176 4.03 12.20 -0.69
C TYR A 176 3.39 13.44 -0.05
N ASP A 177 3.90 13.81 1.12
CA ASP A 177 3.66 15.08 1.81
C ASP A 177 2.22 15.38 2.25
N THR A 178 1.43 14.40 2.67
CA THR A 178 0.18 14.75 3.38
C THR A 178 -0.27 13.74 4.45
N ALA A 179 -0.63 14.27 5.62
CA ALA A 179 -1.23 13.51 6.72
C ALA A 179 -2.61 12.89 6.38
N ASN A 180 -3.22 13.26 5.24
CA ASN A 180 -4.61 12.93 4.88
C ASN A 180 -4.76 12.34 3.46
N MET A 181 -3.68 11.79 2.90
CA MET A 181 -3.69 11.33 1.53
C MET A 181 -4.58 10.11 1.27
N VAL A 182 -5.33 10.17 0.17
CA VAL A 182 -5.94 9.01 -0.48
C VAL A 182 -5.24 8.86 -1.83
N VAL A 183 -4.48 7.77 -2.02
CA VAL A 183 -3.73 7.48 -3.28
C VAL A 183 -4.69 6.97 -4.38
N GLY A 184 -5.96 7.37 -4.31
CA GLY A 184 -7.07 6.70 -4.99
C GLY A 184 -7.45 5.38 -4.31
N ALA A 185 -8.53 4.76 -4.79
CA ALA A 185 -8.78 3.35 -4.49
C ALA A 185 -7.69 2.51 -5.17
N VAL A 186 -7.28 1.42 -4.53
CA VAL A 186 -6.51 0.38 -5.22
C VAL A 186 -7.30 0.00 -6.49
N PRO A 187 -6.75 0.10 -7.71
CA PRO A 187 -7.53 -0.12 -8.92
C PRO A 187 -8.07 -1.54 -9.07
#